data_AF-A0A929FDU3-F1
#
_entry.id   AF-A0A929FDU3-F1
#
_cell.length_a   1.000
_cell.length_b   1.000
_cell.length_c   1.000
_cell.angle_alpha   90.00
_cell.angle_beta   90.00
_cell.angle_gamma   90.00
#
_symmetry.space_group_name_H-M   'P 1'
#
loop_
_entity.id
_entity.type
_entity.pdbx_description
1 polymer ?
#
loop_
_entity_poly.entity_id
_entity_poly.type
_entity_poly.pdbx_seq_one_letter_code
_entity_poly.pdbx_strand_id
1 'polypeptide(L)'
;MPLQSSRIFELLNEKRAQFSLFNQQAGDILKQYWKAMDAFVNLSDTGREALIRQHSGKLGARPLESMNKAKQGVVSAGLQWKNREESHRWVRDRLEGVTTFAVDGSQIYPGKDLSLPIALVQIGWFENHHQAEGGYTKDVQMDVMPPDELRTEGGDFADRQVNMRRYRMEIDRLVDYIEAHSQAERCLLFFDGSLVATFAQRFDDEARKFYVDCLLRLLRASEAHRVPVVGYIDTTYADDLTVMLRQLYDLPDASMVHDAQLVNRLQMAWGDRTPLFQCDRADILSAYAEHQDRIGFVYLKTTRDHYPVRVEFPLWVVEAGRLDEILDWIRAEVIIGGGYPYAIETADQTAVLQAGDRQMFFRIVQEWASRESLGLRLSRKMVSKMRRR
;
A
#
# COMPACT_ATOMS: atom_id res chain seq x y z
N MET A 1 13.77 7.10 -29.17
CA MET A 1 13.58 8.54 -29.45
C MET A 1 13.52 9.25 -28.12
N PRO A 2 14.24 10.36 -27.90
CA PRO A 2 14.08 11.14 -26.68
C PRO A 2 12.67 11.75 -26.66
N LEU A 3 12.07 11.78 -25.47
CA LEU A 3 10.77 12.38 -25.22
C LEU A 3 10.82 13.88 -25.58
N GLN A 4 9.94 14.36 -26.46
CA GLN A 4 9.91 15.76 -26.88
C GLN A 4 8.98 16.56 -25.95
N SER A 5 9.54 17.15 -24.91
CA SER A 5 8.79 17.88 -23.89
C SER A 5 7.93 19.01 -24.47
N SER A 6 8.44 19.78 -25.44
CA SER A 6 7.69 20.85 -26.10
C SER A 6 6.42 20.33 -26.78
N ARG A 7 6.52 19.20 -27.48
CA ARG A 7 5.38 18.58 -28.15
C ARG A 7 4.33 18.08 -27.15
N ILE A 8 4.76 17.58 -25.99
CA ILE A 8 3.83 17.20 -24.91
C ILE A 8 3.07 18.44 -24.41
N PHE A 9 3.76 19.55 -24.17
CA PHE A 9 3.12 20.79 -23.74
C PHE A 9 2.11 21.32 -24.76
N GLU A 10 2.42 21.27 -26.05
CA GLU A 10 1.47 21.61 -27.12
C GLU A 10 0.21 20.73 -27.05
N LEU A 11 0.39 19.40 -26.98
CA LEU A 11 -0.72 18.45 -26.90
C LEU A 11 -1.57 18.65 -25.62
N LEU A 12 -0.94 18.98 -24.48
CA LEU A 12 -1.65 19.31 -23.24
C LEU A 12 -2.46 20.61 -23.39
N ASN A 13 -1.91 21.63 -24.05
CA ASN A 13 -2.61 22.88 -24.32
C ASN A 13 -3.78 22.68 -25.29
N GLU A 14 -3.60 21.87 -26.33
CA GLU A 14 -4.67 21.48 -27.27
C GLU A 14 -5.83 20.79 -26.53
N LYS A 15 -5.52 19.98 -25.50
CA LYS A 15 -6.52 19.25 -24.69
C LYS A 15 -6.96 19.97 -23.42
N ARG A 16 -6.51 21.19 -23.16
CA ARG A 16 -6.76 21.93 -21.91
C ARG A 16 -8.24 21.99 -21.54
N ALA A 17 -9.11 22.24 -22.51
CA ALA A 17 -10.55 22.33 -22.29
C ALA A 17 -11.15 21.02 -21.74
N GLN A 18 -10.63 19.85 -22.17
CA GLN A 18 -11.09 18.53 -21.71
C GLN A 18 -10.69 18.31 -20.24
N PHE A 19 -9.46 18.67 -19.86
CA PHE A 19 -9.00 18.62 -18.47
C PHE A 19 -9.80 19.57 -17.56
N SER A 20 -10.06 20.80 -18.03
CA SER A 20 -10.87 21.76 -17.27
C SER A 20 -12.30 21.27 -17.05
N LEU A 21 -12.93 20.69 -18.09
CA LEU A 21 -14.27 20.13 -17.99
C LEU A 21 -14.33 18.98 -16.97
N PHE A 22 -13.38 18.05 -17.05
CA PHE A 22 -13.26 16.94 -16.10
C PHE A 22 -13.12 17.44 -14.66
N ASN A 23 -12.24 18.42 -14.42
CA ASN A 23 -12.04 19.01 -13.09
C ASN A 23 -13.30 19.73 -12.58
N GLN A 24 -14.04 20.43 -13.46
CA GLN A 24 -15.28 21.09 -13.08
C GLN A 24 -16.35 20.07 -12.67
N GLN A 25 -16.55 19.02 -13.47
CA GLN A 25 -17.51 17.96 -13.19
C GLN A 25 -17.18 17.23 -11.88
N ALA A 26 -15.90 16.85 -11.68
CA ALA A 26 -15.44 16.25 -10.44
C ALA A 26 -15.66 17.19 -9.24
N GLY A 27 -15.39 18.49 -9.39
CA GLY A 27 -15.61 19.49 -8.34
C GLY A 27 -17.08 19.68 -7.96
N ASP A 28 -18.00 19.62 -8.93
CA ASP A 28 -19.44 19.75 -8.67
C ASP A 28 -20.02 18.50 -8.00
N ILE A 29 -19.54 17.30 -8.36
CA ILE A 29 -19.86 16.06 -7.64
C ILE A 29 -19.33 16.15 -6.21
N LEU A 30 -18.04 16.50 -6.05
CA LEU A 30 -17.39 16.56 -4.74
C LEU A 30 -18.10 17.50 -3.76
N LYS A 31 -18.65 18.63 -4.23
CA LYS A 31 -19.49 19.53 -3.41
C LYS A 31 -20.75 18.88 -2.85
N GLN A 32 -21.39 17.97 -3.59
CA GLN A 32 -22.57 17.25 -3.12
C GLN A 32 -22.17 16.23 -2.03
N TYR A 33 -21.09 15.49 -2.27
CA TYR A 33 -20.53 14.54 -1.30
C TYR A 33 -20.05 15.23 -0.02
N TRP A 34 -19.49 16.42 -0.12
CA TRP A 34 -19.14 17.26 1.03
C TRP A 34 -20.34 17.63 1.90
N LYS A 35 -21.48 18.00 1.29
CA LYS A 35 -22.71 18.27 2.05
C LYS A 35 -23.23 17.01 2.74
N ALA A 36 -23.17 15.87 2.07
CA ALA A 36 -23.57 14.58 2.65
C ALA A 36 -22.63 14.17 3.80
N MET A 37 -21.32 14.36 3.65
CA MET A 37 -20.35 14.12 4.71
C MET A 37 -20.61 15.01 5.94
N ASP A 38 -20.87 16.31 5.72
CA ASP A 38 -21.22 17.24 6.80
C ASP A 38 -22.51 16.79 7.51
N ALA A 39 -23.54 16.37 6.76
CA ALA A 39 -24.76 15.85 7.33
C ALA A 39 -24.51 14.56 8.14
N PHE A 40 -23.71 13.64 7.61
CA PHE A 40 -23.39 12.36 8.23
C PHE A 40 -22.62 12.54 9.54
N VAL A 41 -21.60 13.39 9.53
CA VAL A 41 -20.78 13.69 10.70
C VAL A 41 -21.59 14.36 11.81
N ASN A 42 -22.55 15.23 11.46
CA ASN A 42 -23.38 15.96 12.43
C ASN A 42 -24.55 15.13 12.99
N LEU A 43 -24.85 13.95 12.43
CA LEU A 43 -25.84 13.05 13.01
C LEU A 43 -25.34 12.47 14.34
N SER A 44 -26.26 12.28 15.29
CA SER A 44 -25.98 11.51 16.50
C SER A 44 -25.58 10.07 16.15
N ASP A 45 -24.87 9.39 17.06
CA ASP A 45 -24.52 7.97 16.86
C ASP A 45 -25.78 7.12 16.59
N THR A 46 -26.85 7.35 17.36
CA THR A 46 -28.15 6.68 17.18
C THR A 46 -28.80 6.99 15.84
N GLY A 47 -28.71 8.24 15.37
CA GLY A 47 -29.23 8.65 14.07
C GLY A 47 -28.45 8.02 12.91
N ARG A 48 -27.11 7.95 13.03
CA ARG A 48 -26.25 7.26 12.05
C ARG A 48 -26.54 5.77 12.00
N GLU A 49 -26.66 5.11 13.15
CA GLU A 49 -27.03 3.69 13.19
C GLU A 49 -28.39 3.44 12.54
N ALA A 50 -29.39 4.28 12.82
CA ALA A 50 -30.71 4.15 12.21
C ALA A 50 -30.65 4.32 10.68
N LEU A 51 -29.88 5.29 10.18
CA LEU A 51 -29.68 5.51 8.74
C LEU A 51 -28.95 4.32 8.08
N ILE A 52 -27.91 3.79 8.73
CA ILE A 52 -27.15 2.63 8.26
C ILE A 52 -28.04 1.38 8.24
N ARG A 53 -28.88 1.16 9.26
CA ARG A 53 -29.77 -0.01 9.35
C ARG A 53 -30.87 -0.03 8.28
N GLN A 54 -31.18 1.10 7.64
CA GLN A 54 -32.08 1.13 6.48
C GLN A 54 -31.48 0.41 5.26
N HIS A 55 -30.17 0.13 5.28
CA HIS A 55 -29.45 -0.51 4.20
C HIS A 55 -28.93 -1.89 4.65
N SER A 56 -29.46 -2.95 4.04
CA SER A 56 -29.08 -4.34 4.35
C SER A 56 -27.85 -4.85 3.59
N GLY A 57 -27.36 -4.09 2.60
CA GLY A 57 -26.23 -4.44 1.77
C GLY A 57 -24.89 -3.90 2.27
N LYS A 58 -23.85 -4.18 1.48
CA LYS A 58 -22.48 -3.68 1.66
C LYS A 58 -22.41 -2.18 1.32
N LEU A 59 -21.94 -1.38 2.27
CA LEU A 59 -21.97 0.09 2.20
C LEU A 59 -20.66 0.70 1.68
N GLY A 60 -19.63 -0.09 1.40
CA GLY A 60 -18.27 0.43 1.15
C GLY A 60 -17.53 0.71 2.44
N ALA A 61 -18.10 1.52 3.34
CA ALA A 61 -17.55 1.78 4.67
C ALA A 61 -18.61 1.68 5.77
N ARG A 62 -18.22 1.25 6.97
CA ARG A 62 -19.06 1.35 8.18
C ARG A 62 -18.29 2.02 9.33
N PRO A 63 -18.82 3.04 9.99
CA PRO A 63 -18.14 3.66 11.13
C PRO A 63 -18.03 2.66 12.29
N LEU A 64 -16.83 2.51 12.85
CA LEU A 64 -16.56 1.69 14.04
C LEU A 64 -16.26 2.55 15.27
N GLU A 65 -15.96 3.83 15.09
CA GLU A 65 -15.75 4.79 16.16
C GLU A 65 -16.89 5.81 16.20
N SER A 66 -17.28 6.23 17.41
CA SER A 66 -18.26 7.31 17.59
C SER A 66 -17.74 8.61 16.98
N MET A 67 -18.53 9.25 16.10
CA MET A 67 -18.16 10.57 15.58
C MET A 67 -18.19 11.66 16.66
N ASN A 68 -18.72 11.40 17.86
CA ASN A 68 -18.63 12.37 18.97
C ASN A 68 -17.19 12.60 19.44
N LYS A 69 -16.30 11.62 19.23
CA LYS A 69 -14.86 11.78 19.46
C LYS A 69 -14.20 12.68 18.41
N ALA A 70 -14.85 12.87 17.26
CA ALA A 70 -14.36 13.63 16.14
C ALA A 70 -15.02 15.00 16.07
N LYS A 71 -14.21 16.06 15.96
CA LYS A 71 -14.74 17.40 15.69
C LYS A 71 -14.83 17.54 14.17
N GLN A 72 -16.05 17.69 13.66
CA GLN A 72 -16.29 17.81 12.21
C GLN A 72 -15.67 16.66 11.40
N GLY A 73 -15.68 15.43 11.94
CA GLY A 73 -15.15 14.25 11.25
C GLY A 73 -13.64 14.11 11.33
N VAL A 74 -12.97 14.90 12.18
CA VAL A 74 -11.54 14.79 12.47
C VAL A 74 -11.32 14.38 13.92
N VAL A 75 -10.56 13.29 14.12
CA VAL A 75 -10.00 12.93 15.43
C VAL A 75 -8.61 13.55 15.51
N SER A 76 -8.46 14.53 16.39
CA SER A 76 -7.20 15.26 16.49
C SER A 76 -6.14 14.45 17.23
N ALA A 77 -4.91 14.46 16.72
CA ALA A 77 -3.76 13.88 17.42
C ALA A 77 -3.23 14.80 18.55
N GLY A 78 -3.60 16.08 18.56
CA GLY A 78 -3.13 17.05 19.55
C GLY A 78 -1.62 17.33 19.49
N LEU A 79 -0.97 17.00 18.37
CA LEU A 79 0.48 17.13 18.20
C LEU A 79 0.83 18.54 17.72
N GLN A 80 1.62 19.25 18.52
CA GLN A 80 2.17 20.56 18.17
C GLN A 80 3.61 20.64 18.66
N TRP A 81 4.52 21.02 17.75
CA TRP A 81 5.94 21.19 18.05
C TRP A 81 6.43 22.54 17.57
N LYS A 82 7.28 23.19 18.35
CA LYS A 82 7.90 24.48 18.03
C LYS A 82 9.05 24.32 17.05
N ASN A 83 9.72 23.18 17.07
CA ASN A 83 10.90 22.89 16.25
C ASN A 83 11.06 21.37 16.02
N ARG A 84 12.04 21.02 15.19
CA ARG A 84 12.36 19.63 14.84
C ARG A 84 12.89 18.82 16.03
N GLU A 85 13.56 19.44 16.99
CA GLU A 85 14.08 18.73 18.17
C GLU A 85 12.95 18.22 19.07
N GLU A 86 11.88 19.00 19.23
CA GLU A 86 10.69 18.60 19.96
C GLU A 86 9.97 17.42 19.29
N SER A 87 9.84 17.42 17.96
CA SER A 87 9.24 16.29 17.25
C SER A 87 10.11 15.04 17.32
N HIS A 88 11.44 15.18 17.22
CA HIS A 88 12.38 14.05 17.36
C HIS A 88 12.41 13.47 18.78
N ARG A 89 12.22 14.29 19.81
CA ARG A 89 12.03 13.81 21.18
C ARG A 89 10.73 13.01 21.30
N TRP A 90 9.62 13.51 20.76
CA TRP A 90 8.36 12.76 20.73
C TRP A 90 8.51 11.42 19.99
N VAL A 91 9.24 11.39 18.88
CA VAL A 91 9.56 10.15 18.15
C VAL A 91 10.27 9.14 19.06
N ARG A 92 11.33 9.57 19.77
CA ARG A 92 12.04 8.69 20.71
C ARG A 92 11.10 8.15 21.80
N ASP A 93 10.30 9.02 22.41
CA ASP A 93 9.37 8.63 23.47
C ASP A 93 8.35 7.57 23.00
N ARG A 94 7.99 7.55 21.70
CA ARG A 94 7.01 6.62 21.12
C ARG A 94 7.62 5.33 20.57
N LEU A 95 8.78 5.42 19.91
CA LEU A 95 9.41 4.30 19.23
C LEU A 95 10.53 3.61 19.99
N GLU A 96 11.05 4.17 21.08
CA GLU A 96 12.17 3.54 21.79
C GLU A 96 11.85 2.09 22.20
N GLY A 97 12.65 1.14 21.72
CA GLY A 97 12.42 -0.30 21.91
C GLY A 97 11.18 -0.86 21.22
N VAL A 98 10.63 -0.18 20.21
CA VAL A 98 9.62 -0.71 19.28
C VAL A 98 10.34 -1.19 18.03
N THR A 99 10.13 -2.45 17.66
CA THR A 99 10.69 -2.99 16.42
C THR A 99 9.76 -2.72 15.24
N THR A 100 10.22 -1.97 14.24
CA THR A 100 9.51 -1.83 12.97
C THR A 100 10.13 -2.73 11.91
N PHE A 101 9.29 -3.28 11.05
CA PHE A 101 9.73 -4.19 10.00
C PHE A 101 8.95 -3.93 8.71
N ALA A 102 9.64 -3.91 7.57
CA ALA A 102 9.02 -3.77 6.26
C ALA A 102 9.76 -4.63 5.23
N VAL A 103 9.04 -5.06 4.20
CA VAL A 103 9.56 -5.82 3.06
C VAL A 103 9.10 -5.14 1.78
N ASP A 104 9.99 -5.05 0.79
CA ASP A 104 9.65 -4.66 -0.57
C ASP A 104 10.44 -5.51 -1.57
N GLY A 105 10.15 -5.38 -2.86
CA GLY A 105 10.70 -6.23 -3.90
C GLY A 105 11.03 -5.51 -5.20
N SER A 106 12.03 -6.05 -5.87
CA SER A 106 12.48 -5.65 -7.19
C SER A 106 12.67 -6.86 -8.09
N GLN A 107 12.62 -6.65 -9.41
CA GLN A 107 12.62 -7.75 -10.36
C GLN A 107 13.24 -7.37 -11.70
N ILE A 108 13.85 -8.36 -12.34
CA ILE A 108 14.28 -8.31 -13.74
C ILE A 108 13.36 -9.22 -14.54
N TYR A 109 12.49 -8.61 -15.36
CA TYR A 109 11.60 -9.33 -16.25
C TYR A 109 12.37 -10.08 -17.36
N PRO A 110 11.78 -11.18 -17.89
CA PRO A 110 12.35 -11.89 -19.02
C PRO A 110 12.44 -10.97 -20.24
N GLY A 111 13.66 -10.72 -20.70
CA GLY A 111 13.94 -9.87 -21.84
C GLY A 111 14.26 -10.64 -23.12
N LYS A 112 14.17 -9.97 -24.27
CA LYS A 112 14.67 -10.48 -25.57
C LYS A 112 16.20 -10.51 -25.69
N ASP A 113 16.89 -10.25 -24.58
CA ASP A 113 18.34 -10.16 -24.50
C ASP A 113 19.00 -11.56 -24.50
N LEU A 114 18.27 -12.58 -24.03
CA LEU A 114 18.65 -13.98 -24.01
C LEU A 114 17.68 -14.82 -24.85
N SER A 115 18.16 -15.98 -25.33
CA SER A 115 17.32 -16.94 -26.07
C SER A 115 16.41 -17.79 -25.19
N LEU A 116 16.63 -17.81 -23.87
CA LEU A 116 15.76 -18.46 -22.89
C LEU A 116 15.11 -17.39 -22.01
N PRO A 117 13.80 -17.48 -21.74
CA PRO A 117 13.17 -16.60 -20.76
C PRO A 117 13.67 -16.96 -19.37
N ILE A 118 14.20 -15.96 -18.66
CA ILE A 118 14.67 -16.07 -17.29
C ILE A 118 14.35 -14.76 -16.58
N ALA A 119 13.92 -14.84 -15.34
CA ALA A 119 13.66 -13.68 -14.50
C ALA A 119 14.44 -13.78 -13.19
N LEU A 120 14.70 -12.63 -12.59
CA LEU A 120 15.22 -12.53 -11.23
C LEU A 120 14.19 -11.77 -10.40
N VAL A 121 13.83 -12.32 -9.24
CA VAL A 121 13.06 -11.63 -8.21
C VAL A 121 13.97 -11.46 -7.01
N GLN A 122 13.96 -10.27 -6.42
CA GLN A 122 14.64 -9.98 -5.18
C GLN A 122 13.66 -9.31 -4.24
N ILE A 123 13.60 -9.75 -3.00
CA ILE A 123 12.99 -9.00 -1.91
C ILE A 123 14.10 -8.47 -1.00
N GLY A 124 13.88 -7.29 -0.44
CA GLY A 124 14.71 -6.69 0.59
C GLY A 124 13.84 -6.33 1.78
N TRP A 125 14.37 -6.49 2.98
CA TRP A 125 13.66 -6.09 4.20
C TRP A 125 14.54 -5.28 5.12
N PHE A 126 13.86 -4.51 5.96
CA PHE A 126 14.48 -3.67 6.96
C PHE A 126 13.80 -3.88 8.30
N GLU A 127 14.61 -4.17 9.32
CA GLU A 127 14.21 -4.30 10.71
C GLU A 127 14.92 -3.23 11.53
N ASN A 128 14.18 -2.46 12.32
CA ASN A 128 14.73 -1.43 13.18
C ASN A 128 14.15 -1.53 14.58
N HIS A 129 15.00 -1.83 15.56
CA HIS A 129 14.60 -2.00 16.96
C HIS A 129 14.43 -0.69 17.73
N HIS A 130 14.85 0.44 17.14
CA HIS A 130 14.82 1.77 17.77
C HIS A 130 15.46 1.80 19.17
N GLN A 131 16.58 1.10 19.33
CA GLN A 131 17.37 1.14 20.56
C GLN A 131 18.28 2.36 20.58
N ALA A 132 18.55 2.91 21.77
CA ALA A 132 19.43 4.06 21.94
C ALA A 132 20.87 3.81 21.45
N GLU A 133 21.33 2.55 21.53
CA GLU A 133 22.64 2.10 21.03
C GLU A 133 22.69 2.00 19.49
N GLY A 134 21.53 2.15 18.83
CA GLY A 134 21.35 1.83 17.43
C GLY A 134 21.21 0.33 17.19
N GLY A 135 21.12 -0.05 15.91
CA GLY A 135 20.97 -1.44 15.51
C GLY A 135 19.79 -1.59 14.55
N TYR A 136 20.09 -2.00 13.32
CA TYR A 136 19.11 -2.35 12.31
C TYR A 136 19.63 -3.53 11.49
N THR A 137 18.70 -4.32 10.96
CA THR A 137 19.01 -5.41 10.04
C THR A 137 18.52 -5.02 8.66
N LYS A 138 19.39 -5.17 7.65
CA LYS A 138 19.04 -5.15 6.24
C LYS A 138 19.51 -6.46 5.64
N ASP A 139 18.63 -7.11 4.90
CA ASP A 139 18.99 -8.33 4.20
C ASP A 139 18.10 -8.52 2.97
N VAL A 140 18.52 -9.41 2.09
CA VAL A 140 17.87 -9.67 0.81
C VAL A 140 17.71 -11.17 0.57
N GLN A 141 16.66 -11.52 -0.16
CA GLN A 141 16.45 -12.87 -0.67
C GLN A 141 16.15 -12.80 -2.16
N MET A 142 16.84 -13.64 -2.94
CA MET A 142 16.68 -13.71 -4.39
C MET A 142 16.09 -15.05 -4.80
N ASP A 143 15.33 -15.03 -5.90
CA ASP A 143 14.87 -16.22 -6.60
C ASP A 143 15.02 -16.03 -8.12
N VAL A 144 15.44 -17.09 -8.80
CA VAL A 144 15.62 -17.10 -10.26
C VAL A 144 14.52 -17.95 -10.86
N MET A 145 13.67 -17.33 -11.70
CA MET A 145 12.57 -18.04 -12.34
C MET A 145 13.00 -18.65 -13.68
N PRO A 146 12.98 -19.99 -13.82
CA PRO A 146 13.33 -20.69 -15.05
C PRO A 146 12.21 -20.62 -16.12
N PRO A 147 12.50 -21.05 -17.38
CA PRO A 147 11.54 -20.95 -18.48
C PRO A 147 10.19 -21.63 -18.27
N ASP A 148 10.12 -22.74 -17.57
CA ASP A 148 8.91 -23.49 -17.27
C ASP A 148 7.99 -22.75 -16.28
N GLU A 149 8.55 -22.02 -15.32
CA GLU A 149 7.78 -21.15 -14.41
C GLU A 149 7.27 -19.86 -15.08
N LEU A 150 7.92 -19.46 -16.18
CA LEU A 150 7.58 -18.27 -16.97
C LEU A 150 6.68 -18.59 -18.18
N ARG A 151 6.44 -19.87 -18.46
CA ARG A 151 5.57 -20.32 -19.55
C ARG A 151 4.14 -20.45 -19.05
N THR A 152 3.24 -19.82 -19.79
CA THR A 152 1.80 -20.00 -19.66
C THR A 152 1.21 -20.19 -21.06
N GLU A 153 0.05 -20.84 -21.13
CA GLU A 153 -0.72 -20.95 -22.38
C GLU A 153 -1.33 -19.57 -22.75
N GLY A 154 -0.52 -18.70 -23.36
CA GLY A 154 -0.93 -17.35 -23.76
C GLY A 154 0.20 -16.32 -23.59
N GLY A 155 0.58 -15.62 -24.66
CA GLY A 155 1.88 -14.95 -24.80
C GLY A 155 2.17 -13.66 -24.01
N ASP A 156 1.38 -13.28 -23.00
CA ASP A 156 1.50 -11.98 -22.30
C ASP A 156 1.56 -12.09 -20.76
N PHE A 157 1.84 -13.28 -20.22
CA PHE A 157 1.70 -13.58 -18.78
C PHE A 157 3.02 -13.76 -18.00
N ALA A 158 4.19 -13.76 -18.66
CA ALA A 158 5.46 -13.98 -17.97
C ALA A 158 5.73 -12.89 -16.91
N ASP A 159 5.48 -11.62 -17.24
CA ASP A 159 5.63 -10.50 -16.29
C ASP A 159 4.66 -10.64 -15.09
N ARG A 160 3.47 -11.20 -15.33
CA ARG A 160 2.52 -11.49 -14.25
C ARG A 160 3.06 -12.55 -13.30
N GLN A 161 3.62 -13.64 -13.82
CA GLN A 161 4.23 -14.69 -13.00
C GLN A 161 5.37 -14.13 -12.13
N VAL A 162 6.20 -13.26 -12.69
CA VAL A 162 7.26 -12.56 -11.94
C VAL A 162 6.67 -11.69 -10.83
N ASN A 163 5.62 -10.92 -11.13
CA ASN A 163 4.96 -10.06 -10.14
C ASN A 163 4.28 -10.88 -9.03
N MET A 164 3.66 -12.01 -9.37
CA MET A 164 3.08 -12.93 -8.39
C MET A 164 4.17 -13.56 -7.53
N ARG A 165 5.28 -14.03 -8.12
CA ARG A 165 6.41 -14.60 -7.37
C ARG A 165 6.98 -13.59 -6.37
N ARG A 166 7.22 -12.35 -6.80
CA ARG A 166 7.64 -11.24 -5.93
C ARG A 166 6.66 -11.01 -4.78
N TYR A 167 5.37 -10.85 -5.10
CA TYR A 167 4.33 -10.62 -4.10
C TYR A 167 4.26 -11.75 -3.07
N ARG A 168 4.35 -13.01 -3.50
CA ARG A 168 4.39 -14.16 -2.59
C ARG A 168 5.61 -14.10 -1.68
N MET A 169 6.80 -13.81 -2.23
CA MET A 169 8.03 -13.72 -1.43
C MET A 169 7.94 -12.62 -0.36
N GLU A 170 7.39 -11.44 -0.70
CA GLU A 170 7.18 -10.35 0.26
C GLU A 170 6.25 -10.77 1.40
N ILE A 171 5.12 -11.38 1.05
CA ILE A 171 4.13 -11.86 2.02
C ILE A 171 4.70 -12.99 2.88
N ASP A 172 5.38 -13.96 2.29
CA ASP A 172 6.00 -15.07 3.01
C ASP A 172 7.04 -14.53 4.01
N ARG A 173 7.84 -13.54 3.63
CA ARG A 173 8.82 -12.93 4.55
C ARG A 173 8.16 -12.19 5.72
N LEU A 174 7.05 -11.48 5.48
CA LEU A 174 6.26 -10.85 6.55
C LEU A 174 5.66 -11.91 7.50
N VAL A 175 5.11 -13.00 6.95
CA VAL A 175 4.55 -14.12 7.73
C VAL A 175 5.63 -14.79 8.56
N ASP A 176 6.77 -15.16 7.96
CA ASP A 176 7.90 -15.78 8.66
C ASP A 176 8.37 -14.91 9.84
N TYR A 177 8.43 -13.59 9.63
CA TYR A 177 8.82 -12.66 10.67
C TYR A 177 7.78 -12.61 11.81
N ILE A 178 6.48 -12.58 11.49
CA ILE A 178 5.39 -12.63 12.48
C ILE A 178 5.47 -13.91 13.32
N GLU A 179 5.63 -15.07 12.67
CA GLU A 179 5.69 -16.37 13.33
C GLU A 179 6.90 -16.47 14.26
N ALA A 180 8.06 -15.97 13.83
CA ALA A 180 9.29 -15.93 14.63
C ALA A 180 9.20 -14.99 15.84
N HIS A 181 8.35 -13.96 15.79
CA HIS A 181 8.19 -12.94 16.82
C HIS A 181 6.81 -12.98 17.48
N SER A 182 6.25 -14.19 17.63
CA SER A 182 4.94 -14.39 18.23
C SER A 182 4.79 -13.68 19.58
N GLN A 183 3.67 -12.97 19.76
CA GLN A 183 3.34 -12.15 20.93
C GLN A 183 4.31 -10.98 21.20
N ALA A 184 5.10 -10.55 20.21
CA ALA A 184 5.91 -9.34 20.34
C ALA A 184 5.03 -8.09 20.42
N GLU A 185 4.73 -7.66 21.64
CA GLU A 185 3.86 -6.50 21.90
C GLU A 185 4.42 -5.22 21.29
N ARG A 186 5.74 -4.99 21.38
CA ARG A 186 6.42 -3.79 20.86
C ARG A 186 6.99 -4.02 19.45
N CYS A 187 6.14 -4.47 18.55
CA CYS A 187 6.50 -4.70 17.15
C CYS A 187 5.41 -4.19 16.20
N LEU A 188 5.79 -3.66 15.05
CA LEU A 188 4.90 -3.22 13.98
C LEU A 188 5.46 -3.55 12.60
N LEU A 189 4.68 -4.28 11.80
CA LEU A 189 5.01 -4.55 10.41
C LEU A 189 4.29 -3.57 9.49
N PHE A 190 5.01 -3.03 8.53
CA PHE A 190 4.48 -2.23 7.45
C PHE A 190 4.37 -3.07 6.19
N PHE A 191 3.19 -3.04 5.57
CA PHE A 191 2.94 -3.54 4.24
C PHE A 191 2.69 -2.35 3.31
N ASP A 192 3.53 -2.17 2.29
CA ASP A 192 3.36 -1.11 1.30
C ASP A 192 2.26 -1.48 0.29
N GLY A 193 1.05 -1.04 0.58
CA GLY A 193 -0.13 -1.38 -0.18
C GLY A 193 -1.35 -1.71 0.67
N SER A 194 -2.41 -2.11 -0.03
CA SER A 194 -3.69 -2.39 0.60
C SER A 194 -3.79 -3.84 1.06
N LEU A 195 -4.30 -4.03 2.28
CA LEU A 195 -4.73 -5.32 2.82
C LEU A 195 -6.01 -5.83 2.14
N VAL A 196 -6.58 -5.06 1.20
CA VAL A 196 -7.74 -5.40 0.37
C VAL A 196 -7.33 -5.42 -1.11
N ALA A 197 -7.22 -6.61 -1.69
CA ALA A 197 -6.76 -6.86 -3.07
C ALA A 197 -7.78 -6.46 -4.17
N THR A 198 -8.40 -5.28 -4.10
CA THR A 198 -9.35 -4.81 -5.13
C THR A 198 -8.71 -4.75 -6.52
N PHE A 199 -7.40 -4.48 -6.61
CA PHE A 199 -6.67 -4.54 -7.89
C PHE A 199 -6.79 -5.91 -8.58
N ALA A 200 -6.93 -6.98 -7.79
CA ALA A 200 -6.98 -8.35 -8.29
C ALA A 200 -8.33 -8.72 -8.93
N GLN A 201 -9.37 -7.88 -8.80
CA GLN A 201 -10.65 -8.09 -9.50
C GLN A 201 -10.53 -8.00 -11.01
N ARG A 202 -9.51 -7.29 -11.51
CA ARG A 202 -9.26 -7.14 -12.94
C ARG A 202 -8.56 -8.36 -13.53
N PHE A 203 -8.11 -9.30 -12.70
CA PHE A 203 -7.47 -10.53 -13.12
C PHE A 203 -8.46 -11.69 -13.22
N ASP A 204 -8.03 -12.76 -13.88
CA ASP A 204 -8.74 -14.04 -13.88
C ASP A 204 -8.86 -14.63 -12.46
N ASP A 205 -9.73 -15.63 -12.33
CA ASP A 205 -10.08 -16.22 -11.03
C ASP A 205 -8.89 -16.84 -10.31
N GLU A 206 -7.94 -17.42 -11.05
CA GLU A 206 -6.73 -18.03 -10.50
C GLU A 206 -5.80 -16.97 -9.89
N ALA A 207 -5.46 -15.94 -10.64
CA ALA A 207 -4.64 -14.84 -10.15
C ALA A 207 -5.35 -14.07 -9.03
N ARG A 208 -6.67 -13.86 -9.14
CA ARG A 208 -7.45 -13.23 -8.07
C ARG A 208 -7.36 -14.05 -6.78
N LYS A 209 -7.61 -15.36 -6.86
CA LYS A 209 -7.48 -16.27 -5.72
C LYS A 209 -6.09 -16.25 -5.11
N PHE A 210 -5.04 -16.23 -5.94
CA PHE A 210 -3.65 -16.17 -5.47
C PHE A 210 -3.39 -14.96 -4.56
N TYR A 211 -3.79 -13.75 -4.96
CA TYR A 211 -3.54 -12.54 -4.17
C TYR A 211 -4.33 -12.54 -2.85
N VAL A 212 -5.59 -13.00 -2.92
CA VAL A 212 -6.44 -13.16 -1.73
C VAL A 212 -5.85 -14.17 -0.76
N ASP A 213 -5.40 -15.33 -1.23
CA ASP A 213 -4.81 -16.37 -0.37
C ASP A 213 -3.52 -15.87 0.31
N CYS A 214 -2.70 -15.08 -0.38
CA CYS A 214 -1.50 -14.46 0.21
C CYS A 214 -1.87 -13.51 1.34
N LEU A 215 -2.80 -12.57 1.11
CA LEU A 215 -3.23 -11.63 2.14
C LEU A 215 -3.94 -12.33 3.31
N LEU A 216 -4.73 -13.38 3.05
CA LEU A 216 -5.33 -14.17 4.12
C LEU A 216 -4.27 -14.85 5.00
N ARG A 217 -3.19 -15.37 4.41
CA ARG A 217 -2.08 -15.93 5.20
C ARG A 217 -1.45 -14.86 6.11
N LEU A 218 -1.21 -13.66 5.58
CA LEU A 218 -0.67 -12.53 6.35
C LEU A 218 -1.61 -12.11 7.49
N LEU A 219 -2.90 -11.93 7.20
CA LEU A 219 -3.91 -11.52 8.18
C LEU A 219 -4.08 -12.57 9.29
N ARG A 220 -4.13 -13.86 8.93
CA ARG A 220 -4.21 -14.98 9.87
C ARG A 220 -2.98 -15.06 10.76
N ALA A 221 -1.78 -14.95 10.19
CA ALA A 221 -0.54 -14.95 10.96
C ALA A 221 -0.52 -13.79 11.96
N SER A 222 -0.85 -12.57 11.51
CA SER A 222 -0.93 -11.39 12.37
C SER A 222 -1.89 -11.58 13.54
N GLU A 223 -3.10 -12.09 13.29
CA GLU A 223 -4.10 -12.31 14.33
C GLU A 223 -3.72 -13.45 15.29
N ALA A 224 -3.23 -14.58 14.77
CA ALA A 224 -2.86 -15.74 15.57
C ALA A 224 -1.66 -15.46 16.49
N HIS A 225 -0.65 -14.76 15.97
CA HIS A 225 0.58 -14.45 16.69
C HIS A 225 0.54 -13.09 17.40
N ARG A 226 -0.53 -12.31 17.24
CA ARG A 226 -0.71 -10.98 17.88
C ARG A 226 0.40 -9.98 17.56
N VAL A 227 0.96 -10.05 16.35
CA VAL A 227 1.93 -9.09 15.82
C VAL A 227 1.22 -8.20 14.79
N PRO A 228 1.10 -6.88 15.02
CA PRO A 228 0.32 -6.01 14.15
C PRO A 228 1.02 -5.80 12.82
N VAL A 229 0.26 -5.94 11.73
CA VAL A 229 0.63 -5.54 10.38
C VAL A 229 -0.33 -4.44 9.92
N VAL A 230 0.20 -3.42 9.24
CA VAL A 230 -0.58 -2.31 8.71
C VAL A 230 -0.34 -2.14 7.22
N GLY A 231 -1.41 -2.00 6.46
CA GLY A 231 -1.33 -1.56 5.07
C GLY A 231 -1.16 -0.05 5.06
N TYR A 232 -0.08 0.45 4.46
CA TYR A 232 0.16 1.89 4.28
C TYR A 232 -0.03 2.23 2.79
N ILE A 233 -0.94 3.16 2.49
CA ILE A 233 -1.26 3.55 1.11
C ILE A 233 -1.15 5.07 0.99
N ASP A 234 -0.03 5.54 0.46
CA ASP A 234 0.26 6.98 0.32
C ASP A 234 -0.69 7.66 -0.68
N THR A 235 -0.68 7.22 -1.93
CA THR A 235 -1.56 7.71 -2.99
C THR A 235 -2.71 6.73 -3.22
N THR A 236 -3.77 6.87 -2.42
CA THR A 236 -4.95 6.00 -2.49
C THR A 236 -6.01 6.49 -3.48
N TYR A 237 -6.57 5.54 -4.23
CA TYR A 237 -7.74 5.72 -5.09
C TYR A 237 -9.01 5.07 -4.51
N ALA A 238 -9.00 4.72 -3.22
CA ALA A 238 -10.16 4.13 -2.56
C ALA A 238 -11.38 5.07 -2.58
N ASP A 239 -12.56 4.47 -2.62
CA ASP A 239 -13.87 5.10 -2.77
C ASP A 239 -14.89 4.54 -1.77
N ASP A 240 -14.43 4.01 -0.63
CA ASP A 240 -15.29 3.39 0.38
C ASP A 240 -16.23 4.42 1.03
N LEU A 241 -15.73 5.61 1.35
CA LEU A 241 -16.53 6.68 1.95
C LEU A 241 -17.47 7.31 0.91
N THR A 242 -17.02 7.49 -0.34
CA THR A 242 -17.90 7.96 -1.40
C THR A 242 -19.01 6.93 -1.68
N VAL A 243 -18.69 5.64 -1.81
CA VAL A 243 -19.72 4.58 -1.96
C VAL A 243 -20.70 4.59 -0.78
N MET A 244 -20.22 4.75 0.46
CA MET A 244 -21.07 4.85 1.64
C MET A 244 -22.01 6.04 1.55
N LEU A 245 -21.50 7.26 1.34
CA LEU A 245 -22.32 8.46 1.27
C LEU A 245 -23.31 8.42 0.11
N ARG A 246 -22.90 7.82 -1.02
CA ARG A 246 -23.77 7.62 -2.19
C ARG A 246 -24.99 6.82 -1.85
N GLN A 247 -24.80 5.68 -1.18
CA GLN A 247 -25.90 4.81 -0.78
C GLN A 247 -26.78 5.47 0.28
N LEU A 248 -26.18 6.09 1.30
CA LEU A 248 -26.93 6.66 2.43
C LEU A 248 -27.72 7.94 2.09
N TYR A 249 -27.31 8.70 1.07
CA TYR A 249 -27.90 9.99 0.70
C TYR A 249 -28.39 10.07 -0.75
N ASP A 250 -28.44 8.94 -1.47
CA ASP A 250 -28.88 8.86 -2.88
C ASP A 250 -28.16 9.87 -3.80
N LEU A 251 -26.82 9.89 -3.73
CA LEU A 251 -25.99 10.82 -4.49
C LEU A 251 -25.70 10.29 -5.91
N PRO A 252 -25.33 11.16 -6.87
CA PRO A 252 -24.87 10.72 -8.19
C PRO A 252 -23.59 9.87 -8.11
N ASP A 253 -23.31 9.12 -9.17
CA ASP A 253 -22.06 8.35 -9.30
C ASP A 253 -20.81 9.23 -9.12
N ALA A 254 -19.83 8.71 -8.39
CA ALA A 254 -18.60 9.41 -8.02
C ALA A 254 -17.34 8.73 -8.57
N SER A 255 -17.43 8.04 -9.70
CA SER A 255 -16.26 7.40 -10.36
C SER A 255 -15.08 8.34 -10.66
N MET A 256 -15.30 9.66 -10.63
CA MET A 256 -14.28 10.70 -10.81
C MET A 256 -13.67 11.24 -9.50
N VAL A 257 -14.16 10.77 -8.34
CA VAL A 257 -13.82 11.30 -7.02
C VAL A 257 -13.42 10.16 -6.09
N HIS A 258 -12.26 10.30 -5.46
CA HIS A 258 -11.75 9.36 -4.47
C HIS A 258 -11.87 9.92 -3.05
N ASP A 259 -11.90 9.04 -2.07
CA ASP A 259 -12.04 9.38 -0.65
C ASP A 259 -10.98 10.38 -0.18
N ALA A 260 -9.75 10.26 -0.68
CA ALA A 260 -8.65 11.17 -0.36
C ALA A 260 -9.01 12.64 -0.66
N GLN A 261 -9.72 12.89 -1.77
CA GLN A 261 -10.19 14.23 -2.15
C GLN A 261 -11.37 14.67 -1.26
N LEU A 262 -12.25 13.74 -0.89
CA LEU A 262 -13.36 13.97 0.03
C LEU A 262 -12.86 14.45 1.40
N VAL A 263 -11.94 13.69 2.00
CA VAL A 263 -11.42 13.97 3.35
C VAL A 263 -10.45 15.14 3.39
N ASN A 264 -9.84 15.52 2.27
CA ASN A 264 -8.93 16.67 2.24
C ASN A 264 -9.61 18.01 2.62
N ARG A 265 -10.94 18.13 2.44
CA ARG A 265 -11.68 19.33 2.90
C ARG A 265 -11.73 19.45 4.42
N LEU A 266 -11.49 18.37 5.17
CA LEU A 266 -11.57 18.38 6.63
C LEU A 266 -10.47 19.24 7.30
N GLN A 267 -9.53 19.80 6.53
CA GLN A 267 -8.45 20.69 7.01
C GLN A 267 -7.66 20.09 8.18
N MET A 268 -7.42 18.78 8.10
CA MET A 268 -6.67 18.01 9.10
C MET A 268 -5.28 18.61 9.33
N ALA A 269 -4.92 18.80 10.59
CA ALA A 269 -3.54 19.10 10.95
C ALA A 269 -2.66 17.86 10.77
N TRP A 270 -1.33 18.05 10.73
CA TRP A 270 -0.41 16.91 10.69
C TRP A 270 -0.66 16.00 11.90
N GLY A 271 -0.75 14.70 11.65
CA GLY A 271 -1.02 13.67 12.63
C GLY A 271 -2.51 13.40 12.86
N ASP A 272 -3.40 14.33 12.52
CA ASP A 272 -4.85 14.10 12.65
C ASP A 272 -5.30 12.93 11.75
N ARG A 273 -6.41 12.29 12.14
CA ARG A 273 -7.01 11.21 11.36
C ARG A 273 -8.52 11.36 11.23
N THR A 274 -9.11 10.67 10.27
CA THR A 274 -10.54 10.38 10.31
C THR A 274 -10.86 9.41 11.45
N PRO A 275 -12.14 9.33 11.86
CA PRO A 275 -12.69 8.20 12.60
C PRO A 275 -12.32 6.85 11.97
N LEU A 276 -12.33 5.80 12.78
CA LEU A 276 -12.15 4.43 12.30
C LEU A 276 -13.39 3.95 11.53
N PHE A 277 -13.15 3.37 10.36
CA PHE A 277 -14.16 2.69 9.56
C PHE A 277 -13.77 1.23 9.33
N GLN A 278 -14.75 0.35 9.23
CA GLN A 278 -14.62 -0.97 8.65
C GLN A 278 -14.69 -0.84 7.12
N CYS A 279 -13.83 -1.57 6.42
CA CYS A 279 -13.95 -1.81 4.98
C CYS A 279 -15.12 -2.77 4.72
N ASP A 280 -16.14 -2.32 4.01
CA ASP A 280 -17.41 -3.02 3.79
C ASP A 280 -17.74 -3.07 2.28
N ARG A 281 -16.75 -3.40 1.46
CA ARG A 281 -16.89 -3.55 0.00
C ARG A 281 -17.70 -4.79 -0.36
N ALA A 282 -18.49 -4.69 -1.43
CA ALA A 282 -19.39 -5.76 -1.89
C ALA A 282 -18.72 -6.89 -2.67
N ASP A 283 -17.46 -6.70 -3.04
CA ASP A 283 -16.82 -7.38 -4.16
C ASP A 283 -15.72 -8.34 -3.70
N ILE A 284 -14.46 -7.90 -3.65
CA ILE A 284 -13.29 -8.73 -3.36
C ILE A 284 -13.34 -9.33 -1.95
N LEU A 285 -13.95 -8.64 -1.00
CA LEU A 285 -14.02 -9.09 0.40
C LEU A 285 -14.83 -10.37 0.57
N SER A 286 -15.75 -10.69 -0.34
CA SER A 286 -16.45 -11.99 -0.34
C SER A 286 -15.49 -13.20 -0.47
N ALA A 287 -14.30 -12.99 -1.04
CA ALA A 287 -13.26 -14.00 -1.15
C ALA A 287 -12.38 -14.12 0.12
N TYR A 288 -12.52 -13.22 1.10
CA TYR A 288 -11.65 -13.13 2.28
C TYR A 288 -12.08 -14.06 3.43
N ALA A 289 -12.96 -15.03 3.19
CA ALA A 289 -13.38 -16.02 4.19
C ALA A 289 -13.72 -15.37 5.56
N GLU A 290 -13.08 -15.78 6.66
CA GLU A 290 -13.31 -15.23 8.00
C GLU A 290 -12.88 -13.75 8.15
N HIS A 291 -12.06 -13.24 7.23
CA HIS A 291 -11.58 -11.86 7.23
C HIS A 291 -12.42 -10.90 6.37
N GLN A 292 -13.51 -11.34 5.76
CA GLN A 292 -14.36 -10.50 4.89
C GLN A 292 -14.82 -9.18 5.54
N ASP A 293 -14.97 -9.18 6.87
CA ASP A 293 -15.44 -8.04 7.67
C ASP A 293 -14.42 -7.63 8.75
N ARG A 294 -13.14 -8.00 8.57
CA ARG A 294 -12.10 -7.90 9.62
C ARG A 294 -11.00 -6.89 9.27
N ILE A 295 -11.25 -5.96 8.35
CA ILE A 295 -10.29 -4.93 7.96
C ILE A 295 -10.87 -3.56 8.27
N GLY A 296 -10.17 -2.80 9.11
CA GLY A 296 -10.47 -1.40 9.41
C GLY A 296 -9.52 -0.46 8.67
N PHE A 297 -9.92 0.79 8.53
CA PHE A 297 -9.08 1.83 7.94
C PHE A 297 -9.34 3.21 8.54
N VAL A 298 -8.33 4.07 8.44
CA VAL A 298 -8.42 5.52 8.67
C VAL A 298 -7.71 6.25 7.54
N TYR A 299 -8.07 7.52 7.33
CA TYR A 299 -7.24 8.46 6.60
C TYR A 299 -6.40 9.26 7.60
N LEU A 300 -5.08 9.26 7.45
CA LEU A 300 -4.11 9.89 8.35
C LEU A 300 -3.38 11.03 7.62
N LYS A 301 -3.35 12.23 8.19
CA LYS A 301 -2.64 13.38 7.59
C LYS A 301 -1.15 13.31 7.96
N THR A 302 -0.31 12.85 7.04
CA THR A 302 1.14 12.64 7.25
C THR A 302 2.03 13.69 6.59
N THR A 303 1.45 14.54 5.74
CA THR A 303 2.17 15.61 5.02
C THR A 303 1.35 16.90 5.01
N ARG A 304 2.01 18.04 4.73
CA ARG A 304 1.32 19.33 4.65
C ARG A 304 0.49 19.46 3.37
N ASP A 305 1.11 19.18 2.23
CA ASP A 305 0.59 19.59 0.91
C ASP A 305 -0.05 18.44 0.11
N HIS A 306 0.09 17.19 0.56
CA HIS A 306 -0.58 16.04 -0.08
C HIS A 306 -1.84 15.62 0.67
N TYR A 307 -2.67 14.81 0.01
CA TYR A 307 -3.85 14.23 0.62
C TYR A 307 -3.48 13.32 1.81
N PRO A 308 -4.39 13.13 2.78
CA PRO A 308 -4.21 12.12 3.81
C PRO A 308 -3.99 10.73 3.20
N VAL A 309 -3.04 9.99 3.75
CA VAL A 309 -2.77 8.60 3.38
C VAL A 309 -3.84 7.71 3.97
N ARG A 310 -4.11 6.57 3.33
CA ARG A 310 -4.98 5.55 3.91
C ARG A 310 -4.12 4.55 4.66
N VAL A 311 -4.51 4.24 5.89
CA VAL A 311 -3.89 3.17 6.67
C VAL A 311 -4.94 2.12 6.99
N GLU A 312 -4.61 0.86 6.71
CA GLU A 312 -5.48 -0.30 6.90
C GLU A 312 -4.92 -1.22 8.00
N PHE A 313 -5.80 -1.80 8.80
CA PHE A 313 -5.45 -2.62 9.95
C PHE A 313 -6.38 -3.84 10.04
N PRO A 314 -5.87 -5.01 10.44
CA PRO A 314 -6.72 -6.08 10.93
C PRO A 314 -7.52 -5.61 12.15
N LEU A 315 -8.84 -5.86 12.21
CA LEU A 315 -9.68 -5.37 13.31
C LEU A 315 -9.29 -5.91 14.68
N TRP A 316 -8.59 -7.05 14.75
CA TRP A 316 -8.06 -7.56 16.02
C TRP A 316 -7.17 -6.53 16.74
N VAL A 317 -6.46 -5.68 15.99
CA VAL A 317 -5.62 -4.60 16.54
C VAL A 317 -6.47 -3.57 17.29
N VAL A 318 -7.61 -3.23 16.71
CA VAL A 318 -8.58 -2.29 17.29
C VAL A 318 -9.25 -2.91 18.52
N GLU A 319 -9.64 -4.18 18.41
CA GLU A 319 -10.24 -4.96 19.51
C GLU A 319 -9.30 -5.11 20.70
N ALA A 320 -7.99 -5.21 20.43
CA ALA A 320 -6.95 -5.20 21.46
C ALA A 320 -6.69 -3.80 22.05
N GLY A 321 -7.38 -2.75 21.60
CA GLY A 321 -7.23 -1.38 22.09
C GLY A 321 -5.94 -0.68 21.66
N ARG A 322 -5.26 -1.18 20.61
CA ARG A 322 -3.92 -0.73 20.20
C ARG A 322 -3.88 0.30 19.07
N LEU A 323 -5.05 0.72 18.58
CA LEU A 323 -5.14 1.62 17.42
C LEU A 323 -4.34 2.92 17.60
N ASP A 324 -4.54 3.63 18.70
CA ASP A 324 -3.88 4.93 18.92
C ASP A 324 -2.37 4.78 19.13
N GLU A 325 -1.92 3.71 19.79
CA GLU A 325 -0.50 3.36 19.94
C GLU A 325 0.17 3.12 18.57
N ILE A 326 -0.44 2.27 17.74
CA ILE A 326 0.11 1.94 16.42
C ILE A 326 0.10 3.15 15.49
N LEU A 327 -0.92 4.00 15.55
CA LEU A 327 -0.94 5.26 14.81
C LEU A 327 0.19 6.19 15.24
N ASP A 328 0.54 6.23 16.53
CA ASP A 328 1.71 6.99 17.00
C ASP A 328 3.02 6.41 16.47
N TRP A 329 3.15 5.09 16.39
CA TRP A 329 4.32 4.45 15.76
C TRP A 329 4.43 4.77 14.27
N ILE A 330 3.31 4.74 13.53
CA ILE A 330 3.27 5.14 12.12
C ILE A 330 3.68 6.61 11.97
N ARG A 331 3.11 7.51 12.78
CA ARG A 331 3.47 8.94 12.77
C ARG A 331 4.96 9.14 13.04
N ALA A 332 5.52 8.40 13.99
CA ALA A 332 6.92 8.50 14.34
C ALA A 332 7.84 8.01 13.19
N GLU A 333 7.51 6.88 12.56
CA GLU A 333 8.18 6.37 11.35
C GLU A 333 8.13 7.38 10.20
N VAL A 334 6.99 8.04 10.00
CA VAL A 334 6.82 9.11 9.00
C VAL A 334 7.69 10.33 9.31
N ILE A 335 7.85 10.71 10.58
CA ILE A 335 8.76 11.81 10.97
C ILE A 335 10.21 11.45 10.66
N ILE A 336 10.61 10.19 10.91
CA ILE A 336 11.97 9.71 10.62
C ILE A 336 12.23 9.73 9.10
N GLY A 337 11.32 9.18 8.30
CA GLY A 337 11.42 9.12 6.84
C GLY A 337 11.04 10.42 6.12
N GLY A 338 10.74 11.50 6.84
CA GLY A 338 10.52 12.81 6.24
C GLY A 338 9.24 12.95 5.41
N GLY A 339 8.20 12.18 5.73
CA GLY A 339 6.89 12.22 5.04
C GLY A 339 6.37 10.85 4.61
N TYR A 340 7.20 9.82 4.69
CA TYR A 340 6.87 8.43 4.41
C TYR A 340 7.47 7.52 5.50
N PRO A 341 6.88 6.35 5.84
CA PRO A 341 7.46 5.46 6.85
C PRO A 341 8.89 5.05 6.48
N TYR A 342 9.84 5.35 7.37
CA TYR A 342 11.25 5.08 7.14
C TYR A 342 11.54 3.60 6.88
N ALA A 343 10.81 2.71 7.58
CA ALA A 343 10.95 1.28 7.38
C ALA A 343 10.64 0.85 5.93
N ILE A 344 9.56 1.36 5.34
CA ILE A 344 9.18 1.03 3.97
C ILE A 344 10.20 1.59 2.98
N GLU A 345 10.54 2.89 3.11
CA GLU A 345 11.54 3.52 2.23
C GLU A 345 12.87 2.76 2.23
N THR A 346 13.29 2.30 3.41
CA THR A 346 14.55 1.59 3.55
C THR A 346 14.47 0.17 3.00
N ALA A 347 13.32 -0.51 3.10
CA ALA A 347 13.10 -1.81 2.48
C ALA A 347 13.14 -1.72 0.95
N ASP A 348 12.48 -0.72 0.35
CA ASP A 348 12.55 -0.43 -1.11
C ASP A 348 14.00 -0.23 -1.54
N GLN A 349 14.72 0.69 -0.89
CA GLN A 349 16.14 0.94 -1.20
C GLN A 349 17.02 -0.30 -1.08
N THR A 350 16.68 -1.22 -0.17
CA THR A 350 17.40 -2.49 0.02
C THR A 350 17.05 -3.51 -1.07
N ALA A 351 15.80 -3.52 -1.54
CA ALA A 351 15.32 -4.44 -2.55
C ALA A 351 15.71 -4.06 -3.99
N VAL A 352 15.89 -2.76 -4.28
CA VAL A 352 16.07 -2.22 -5.64
C VAL A 352 17.25 -2.86 -6.39
N LEU A 353 16.93 -3.49 -7.53
CA LEU A 353 17.90 -3.96 -8.52
C LEU A 353 18.24 -2.83 -9.50
N GLN A 354 19.47 -2.34 -9.46
CA GLN A 354 19.91 -1.25 -10.32
C GLN A 354 20.27 -1.72 -11.74
N ALA A 355 20.47 -0.77 -12.65
CA ALA A 355 20.88 -1.06 -14.02
C ALA A 355 22.22 -1.82 -14.12
N GLY A 356 23.12 -1.65 -13.13
CA GLY A 356 24.37 -2.40 -13.01
C GLY A 356 24.12 -3.86 -12.64
N ASP A 357 23.24 -4.12 -11.67
CA ASP A 357 22.88 -5.47 -11.21
C ASP A 357 22.24 -6.28 -12.33
N ARG A 358 21.39 -5.64 -13.15
CA ARG A 358 20.83 -6.27 -14.36
C ARG A 358 21.91 -6.76 -15.33
N GLN A 359 22.98 -5.99 -15.52
CA GLN A 359 24.08 -6.40 -16.40
C GLN A 359 24.90 -7.53 -15.78
N MET A 360 25.15 -7.45 -14.48
CA MET A 360 25.86 -8.49 -13.72
C MET A 360 25.09 -9.82 -13.76
N PHE A 361 23.78 -9.80 -13.51
CA PHE A 361 22.90 -10.97 -13.59
C PHE A 361 23.03 -11.68 -14.94
N PHE A 362 22.90 -10.96 -16.07
CA PHE A 362 23.03 -11.61 -17.38
C PHE A 362 24.43 -12.14 -17.67
N ARG A 363 25.48 -11.50 -17.14
CA ARG A 363 26.84 -12.03 -17.23
C ARG A 363 26.97 -13.36 -16.47
N ILE A 364 26.46 -13.44 -15.24
CA ILE A 364 26.46 -14.67 -14.43
C ILE A 364 25.69 -15.78 -15.16
N VAL A 365 24.49 -15.49 -15.65
CA VAL A 365 23.66 -16.45 -16.39
C VAL A 365 24.40 -16.97 -17.63
N GLN A 366 25.11 -16.10 -18.35
CA GLN A 366 25.88 -16.48 -19.51
C GLN A 366 27.09 -17.39 -19.16
N GLU A 367 27.83 -17.03 -18.12
CA GLU A 367 28.98 -17.80 -17.66
C GLU A 367 28.55 -19.19 -17.17
N TRP A 368 27.48 -19.25 -16.37
CA TRP A 368 26.87 -20.49 -15.91
C TRP A 368 26.42 -21.36 -17.09
N ALA A 369 25.67 -20.80 -18.04
CA ALA A 369 25.19 -21.54 -19.20
C ALA A 369 26.31 -22.09 -20.08
N SER A 370 27.40 -21.35 -20.22
CA SER A 370 28.57 -21.79 -20.97
C SER A 370 29.28 -22.96 -20.29
N ARG A 371 29.36 -22.97 -18.95
CA ARG A 371 29.91 -24.09 -18.17
C ARG A 371 29.04 -25.34 -18.28
N GLU A 372 27.72 -25.17 -18.19
CA GLU A 372 26.75 -26.27 -18.26
C GLU A 372 26.44 -26.73 -19.69
N SER A 373 27.11 -26.19 -20.71
CA SER A 373 26.86 -26.48 -22.13
C SER A 373 25.39 -26.26 -22.55
N LEU A 374 24.69 -25.34 -21.88
CA LEU A 374 23.35 -24.92 -22.23
C LEU A 374 23.44 -23.98 -23.42
N GLY A 375 22.69 -24.25 -24.49
CA GLY A 375 22.71 -23.51 -25.75
C GLY A 375 22.10 -22.10 -25.69
N LEU A 376 22.52 -21.27 -24.73
CA LEU A 376 22.10 -19.88 -24.56
C LEU A 376 22.76 -18.98 -25.61
N ARG A 377 21.94 -18.36 -26.47
CA ARG A 377 22.37 -17.40 -27.49
C ARG A 377 22.01 -15.98 -27.03
N LEU A 378 23.02 -15.12 -26.94
CA LEU A 378 22.81 -13.69 -26.71
C LEU A 378 22.18 -13.02 -27.93
N SER A 379 21.30 -12.03 -27.68
CA SER A 379 20.82 -11.17 -28.76
C SER A 379 21.96 -10.30 -29.31
N ARG A 380 21.99 -10.09 -30.64
CA ARG A 380 22.98 -9.23 -31.30
C ARG A 380 23.01 -7.79 -30.75
N LYS A 381 21.86 -7.30 -30.22
CA LYS A 381 21.73 -5.97 -29.60
C LYS A 381 22.49 -5.87 -28.28
N MET A 382 22.47 -6.92 -27.46
CA MET A 382 23.12 -6.90 -26.16
C MET A 382 24.65 -7.00 -26.30
N VAL A 383 25.13 -7.83 -27.24
CA VAL A 383 26.55 -7.92 -27.62
C VAL A 383 27.11 -6.56 -28.07
N SER A 384 26.32 -5.78 -28.81
CA SER A 384 26.70 -4.42 -29.25
C SER A 384 26.79 -3.42 -28.08
N LYS A 385 25.90 -3.52 -27.08
CA LYS A 385 25.94 -2.66 -25.88
C LYS A 385 27.15 -2.97 -24.99
N MET A 386 27.52 -4.24 -24.84
CA MET A 386 28.69 -4.64 -24.05
C MET A 386 30.01 -4.20 -24.69
N ARG A 387 30.10 -4.18 -26.03
CA ARG A 387 31.30 -3.72 -26.76
C ARG A 387 31.52 -2.21 -26.78
N ARG A 388 30.52 -1.42 -26.36
CA ARG A 388 30.57 0.06 -26.35
C ARG A 388 30.99 0.64 -25.00
N ARG A 389 31.35 -0.20 -24.02
CA ARG A 389 31.81 0.22 -22.70
C ARG A 389 33.27 -0.15 -22.51
#